data_AF-A0A3B6GNG8-F1
#
_entry.id   AF-A0A3B6GNG8-F1
#
_cell.length_a   1.000
_cell.length_b   1.000
_cell.length_c   1.000
_cell.angle_alpha   90.00
_cell.angle_beta   90.00
_cell.angle_gamma   90.00
#
_symmetry.space_group_name_H-M   'P 1'
#
loop_
_entity.id
_entity.type
_entity.pdbx_description
1 polymer ?
#
loop_
_entity_poly.entity_id
_entity_poly.type
_entity_poly.pdbx_seq_one_letter_code
_entity_poly.pdbx_strand_id
1 'polypeptide(L)'
;MGAGNHSPSSAKTSPRGSGVGGGGEQYSPSTKSPRAGAGGGGGGEHYSASSKSPRAGLGGVSSLLPSGGVSSLLPSGAVATLLESRWTLSGAITVFLFLAVTLTVTTSSSSLSPVSATFFSFLPAGRADLVQPPQVQQQPQAPATPPPPPPGAGVPRLAYLISGSKGDLDRLWRTLHALYHPRNLYVVHLDREAPVGERLELAARVANSTVFRRVGNVEVIRRANMVTYRGPTMVANTLHACAVLLRRSRDWDWFINLSASDYPLMSQDDVLHVFSTLPRNVNFVEHTSRLGWKEGQRGQPLIVDPGLYASKKQDIFYASGRRELPTAFRLYTGSAWVALTRDFAEYVVWGWDNLPRTMLMYYANFVSSPEGYFQTVLCNAPRFVPTVANHDLHHIQWDVPPRQHPHALTLGDMDRMVRSDAPFARKFARDDPVLDAIDAQLLGGRGGNGTAAGMFVRGGWCGESGDCEGAAGAEDWVLRPGPGAERLRRLMDRIVRSEAFANRQCK
;
A
#
# COMPACT_ATOMS: atom_id res chain seq x y z
N MET A 1 26.97 -36.41 53.52
CA MET A 1 25.64 -36.08 54.09
C MET A 1 24.73 -35.85 52.89
N GLY A 2 23.81 -36.72 52.48
CA GLY A 2 23.19 -37.89 53.14
C GLY A 2 21.82 -37.52 53.71
N ALA A 3 20.71 -38.19 53.41
CA ALA A 3 20.42 -39.32 52.51
C ALA A 3 19.09 -39.02 51.73
N GLY A 4 18.68 -39.70 50.65
CA GLY A 4 18.35 -41.14 50.52
C GLY A 4 16.86 -41.38 50.80
N ASN A 5 16.08 -42.24 50.14
CA ASN A 5 16.30 -43.19 49.02
C ASN A 5 15.17 -42.96 47.96
N HIS A 6 14.51 -43.88 47.21
CA HIS A 6 14.53 -45.35 47.06
C HIS A 6 14.01 -45.79 45.66
N SER A 7 14.25 -47.05 45.31
CA SER A 7 13.65 -47.89 44.25
C SER A 7 13.79 -49.38 44.71
N PRO A 8 13.37 -50.45 44.00
CA PRO A 8 12.78 -50.58 42.65
C PRO A 8 11.61 -51.63 42.55
N SER A 9 11.38 -52.19 41.35
CA SER A 9 10.76 -53.51 41.06
C SER A 9 9.23 -53.68 41.19
N SER A 10 8.54 -54.61 40.47
CA SER A 10 8.69 -55.16 39.10
C SER A 10 7.56 -56.16 38.80
N ALA A 11 6.99 -56.18 37.59
CA ALA A 11 6.19 -57.31 37.09
C ALA A 11 6.25 -57.42 35.55
N LYS A 12 6.14 -58.64 35.00
CA LYS A 12 6.09 -58.93 33.55
C LYS A 12 4.84 -59.73 33.21
N THR A 13 4.17 -59.38 32.12
CA THR A 13 3.47 -60.34 31.24
C THR A 13 3.33 -59.78 29.81
N SER A 14 3.14 -60.68 28.86
CA SER A 14 2.94 -60.49 27.41
C SER A 14 1.91 -61.56 26.97
N PRO A 15 1.41 -61.68 25.70
CA PRO A 15 2.03 -61.21 24.45
C PRO A 15 1.08 -60.72 23.31
N ARG A 16 1.70 -60.26 22.19
CA ARG A 16 1.17 -60.10 20.81
C ARG A 16 0.01 -59.09 20.59
N GLY A 17 -0.01 -58.31 19.49
CA GLY A 17 0.99 -58.13 18.43
C GLY A 17 0.45 -57.31 17.25
N SER A 18 1.34 -56.86 16.34
CA SER A 18 1.08 -56.10 15.08
C SER A 18 0.32 -54.77 15.18
N GLY A 19 0.58 -53.75 14.35
CA GLY A 19 1.60 -53.62 13.28
C GLY A 19 1.62 -52.20 12.69
N VAL A 20 2.81 -51.73 12.31
CA VAL A 20 3.16 -50.37 11.85
C VAL A 20 2.36 -49.87 10.62
N GLY A 21 2.05 -48.57 10.58
CA GLY A 21 1.74 -47.82 9.35
C GLY A 21 0.43 -47.02 9.44
N GLY A 22 0.32 -45.77 8.98
CA GLY A 22 1.28 -44.93 8.26
C GLY A 22 0.83 -44.68 6.82
N GLY A 23 -0.14 -43.78 6.63
CA GLY A 23 -0.70 -43.44 5.32
C GLY A 23 -0.91 -41.95 5.16
N GLY A 24 -0.38 -41.39 4.06
CA GLY A 24 -0.81 -40.11 3.51
C GLY A 24 -1.35 -40.35 2.11
N GLU A 25 -2.49 -39.77 1.76
CA GLU A 25 -3.17 -40.05 0.50
C GLU A 25 -3.02 -38.92 -0.51
N GLN A 26 -2.67 -39.30 -1.74
CA GLN A 26 -2.63 -38.42 -2.90
C GLN A 26 -4.03 -38.36 -3.53
N TYR A 27 -4.46 -37.18 -3.99
CA TYR A 27 -5.65 -37.08 -4.82
C TYR A 27 -5.31 -37.01 -6.30
N SER A 28 -6.01 -37.80 -7.11
CA SER A 28 -6.10 -37.64 -8.56
C SER A 28 -7.48 -38.13 -9.04
N PRO A 29 -8.10 -37.47 -10.04
CA PRO A 29 -9.53 -37.61 -10.30
C PRO A 29 -9.86 -38.78 -11.24
N SER A 30 -10.96 -39.47 -10.98
CA SER A 30 -11.57 -40.43 -11.90
C SER A 30 -12.85 -39.86 -12.51
N THR A 31 -12.94 -39.87 -13.84
CA THR A 31 -14.16 -39.58 -14.58
C THR A 31 -14.94 -40.88 -14.85
N LYS A 32 -16.27 -40.84 -14.74
CA LYS A 32 -17.20 -41.63 -15.56
C LYS A 32 -18.65 -41.21 -15.35
N SER A 33 -19.42 -41.30 -16.43
CA SER A 33 -20.90 -41.26 -16.44
C SER A 33 -21.42 -42.66 -16.74
N PRO A 34 -22.64 -42.99 -16.27
CA PRO A 34 -23.54 -43.88 -16.99
C PRO A 34 -24.86 -43.17 -17.38
N ARG A 35 -25.72 -43.87 -18.12
CA ARG A 35 -26.92 -43.33 -18.78
C ARG A 35 -28.10 -44.32 -18.73
N ALA A 36 -29.30 -43.78 -18.52
CA ALA A 36 -30.63 -44.39 -18.70
C ALA A 36 -31.11 -45.50 -17.72
N GLY A 37 -32.41 -45.41 -17.39
CA GLY A 37 -33.21 -46.35 -16.57
C GLY A 37 -34.53 -45.65 -16.19
N ALA A 38 -35.69 -46.23 -16.51
CA ALA A 38 -36.99 -45.54 -16.46
C ALA A 38 -37.83 -45.83 -15.19
N GLY A 39 -38.78 -44.94 -14.83
CA GLY A 39 -39.69 -45.18 -13.69
C GLY A 39 -40.68 -44.06 -13.31
N GLY A 40 -41.76 -43.91 -14.09
CA GLY A 40 -43.11 -43.35 -13.79
C GLY A 40 -43.41 -42.30 -12.69
N GLY A 41 -44.10 -41.22 -13.09
CA GLY A 41 -45.45 -40.88 -12.56
C GLY A 41 -45.68 -39.63 -11.67
N GLY A 42 -46.57 -38.72 -12.12
CA GLY A 42 -47.53 -38.00 -11.25
C GLY A 42 -47.37 -36.47 -11.03
N GLY A 43 -48.35 -35.67 -11.47
CA GLY A 43 -48.49 -34.21 -11.18
C GLY A 43 -47.53 -33.30 -11.96
N GLY A 44 -47.86 -32.08 -12.43
CA GLY A 44 -48.91 -31.12 -12.05
C GLY A 44 -48.24 -29.92 -11.35
N GLU A 45 -48.35 -28.65 -11.78
CA GLU A 45 -49.16 -28.00 -12.83
C GLU A 45 -48.43 -26.74 -13.41
N HIS A 46 -48.96 -26.17 -14.51
CA HIS A 46 -49.00 -24.75 -14.93
C HIS A 46 -47.84 -23.74 -14.62
N TYR A 47 -47.41 -22.81 -15.49
CA TYR A 47 -47.91 -22.29 -16.79
C TYR A 47 -46.75 -21.90 -17.76
N SER A 48 -47.07 -21.73 -19.04
CA SER A 48 -46.09 -21.60 -20.14
C SER A 48 -45.65 -20.17 -20.49
N ALA A 49 -44.41 -20.04 -20.98
CA ALA A 49 -44.00 -18.92 -21.84
C ALA A 49 -44.47 -19.12 -23.30
N SER A 50 -44.50 -18.05 -24.11
CA SER A 50 -44.89 -18.09 -25.53
C SER A 50 -43.87 -17.41 -26.43
N SER A 51 -43.49 -18.09 -27.52
CA SER A 51 -42.67 -17.54 -28.60
C SER A 51 -43.10 -18.14 -29.94
N LYS A 52 -43.37 -17.31 -30.94
CA LYS A 52 -43.59 -17.74 -32.33
C LYS A 52 -42.99 -16.74 -33.32
N SER A 53 -42.22 -17.27 -34.27
CA SER A 53 -41.99 -16.67 -35.60
C SER A 53 -42.92 -17.38 -36.61
N PRO A 54 -43.14 -16.83 -37.81
CA PRO A 54 -42.61 -17.55 -38.97
C PRO A 54 -42.09 -16.69 -40.15
N ARG A 55 -41.42 -17.40 -41.07
CA ARG A 55 -41.09 -17.09 -42.48
C ARG A 55 -42.35 -16.90 -43.38
N ALA A 56 -42.29 -16.50 -44.65
CA ALA A 56 -41.38 -15.65 -45.47
C ALA A 56 -41.83 -15.61 -46.96
N GLY A 57 -41.40 -14.59 -47.74
CA GLY A 57 -41.42 -14.55 -49.22
C GLY A 57 -42.71 -14.00 -49.90
N LEU A 58 -42.74 -13.64 -51.19
CA LEU A 58 -41.66 -13.36 -52.17
C LEU A 58 -42.24 -12.67 -53.45
N GLY A 59 -41.41 -11.95 -54.24
CA GLY A 59 -41.78 -11.13 -55.43
C GLY A 59 -41.74 -9.61 -55.13
N GLY A 60 -41.40 -8.65 -56.01
CA GLY A 60 -41.27 -8.58 -57.49
C GLY A 60 -42.08 -7.34 -57.98
N VAL A 61 -41.72 -6.50 -58.97
CA VAL A 61 -40.60 -6.41 -59.95
C VAL A 61 -40.49 -4.93 -60.43
N SER A 62 -39.28 -4.41 -60.74
CA SER A 62 -39.02 -3.19 -61.58
C SER A 62 -39.52 -1.80 -61.08
N SER A 63 -39.02 -0.62 -61.53
CA SER A 63 -37.86 -0.23 -62.37
C SER A 63 -37.57 1.31 -62.26
N LEU A 64 -36.56 1.80 -63.01
CA LEU A 64 -36.26 3.20 -63.44
C LEU A 64 -35.20 4.05 -62.67
N LEU A 65 -34.12 4.34 -63.41
CA LEU A 65 -33.11 5.42 -63.33
C LEU A 65 -33.34 6.36 -64.56
N PRO A 66 -32.58 7.44 -64.89
CA PRO A 66 -31.28 7.97 -64.39
C PRO A 66 -31.38 9.50 -64.03
N SER A 67 -30.46 10.47 -64.26
CA SER A 67 -29.08 10.61 -64.83
C SER A 67 -28.43 11.97 -64.47
N GLY A 68 -27.09 12.00 -64.30
CA GLY A 68 -26.25 13.22 -64.40
C GLY A 68 -26.17 14.11 -63.13
N GLY A 69 -25.13 14.93 -62.89
CA GLY A 69 -23.90 15.24 -63.65
C GLY A 69 -22.72 15.60 -62.70
N VAL A 70 -21.59 16.14 -63.22
CA VAL A 70 -20.27 16.07 -62.54
C VAL A 70 -19.49 17.40 -62.46
N SER A 71 -18.58 17.50 -61.47
CA SER A 71 -17.29 18.24 -61.44
C SER A 71 -17.21 19.71 -60.96
N SER A 72 -16.60 19.90 -59.77
CA SER A 72 -15.62 20.96 -59.37
C SER A 72 -15.49 20.97 -57.83
N LEU A 73 -14.44 21.45 -57.14
CA LEU A 73 -12.97 21.53 -57.27
C LEU A 73 -12.49 22.25 -55.98
N LEU A 74 -11.65 21.59 -55.15
CA LEU A 74 -10.77 22.18 -54.11
C LEU A 74 -11.41 22.79 -52.81
N PRO A 75 -10.62 23.01 -51.71
CA PRO A 75 -11.13 22.85 -50.34
C PRO A 75 -11.12 24.08 -49.41
N SER A 76 -12.14 24.17 -48.53
CA SER A 76 -12.28 25.21 -47.50
C SER A 76 -11.55 24.90 -46.17
N GLY A 77 -10.23 24.67 -46.23
CA GLY A 77 -9.40 24.39 -45.04
C GLY A 77 -8.83 25.65 -44.36
N ALA A 78 -9.68 26.60 -43.88
CA ALA A 78 -9.18 27.92 -43.46
C ALA A 78 -9.92 28.67 -42.32
N VAL A 79 -10.78 28.03 -41.49
CA VAL A 79 -11.52 28.76 -40.42
C VAL A 79 -11.56 28.07 -39.03
N ALA A 80 -11.22 26.79 -38.91
CA ALA A 80 -11.58 25.97 -37.73
C ALA A 80 -10.41 25.49 -36.85
N THR A 81 -9.25 26.17 -36.85
CA THR A 81 -8.01 25.65 -36.21
C THR A 81 -7.25 26.66 -35.34
N LEU A 82 -7.90 27.71 -34.85
CA LEU A 82 -7.24 28.78 -34.06
C LEU A 82 -7.54 28.80 -32.55
N LEU A 83 -8.38 27.89 -32.03
CA LEU A 83 -8.84 27.92 -30.63
C LEU A 83 -8.73 26.60 -29.86
N GLU A 84 -7.91 25.64 -30.33
CA GLU A 84 -7.64 24.42 -29.56
C GLU A 84 -6.18 23.94 -29.64
N SER A 85 -5.28 24.64 -28.94
CA SER A 85 -4.01 24.05 -28.51
C SER A 85 -3.62 24.55 -27.12
N ARG A 86 -3.50 23.61 -26.18
CA ARG A 86 -3.05 23.88 -24.80
C ARG A 86 -1.52 23.91 -24.68
N TRP A 87 -0.82 23.70 -25.79
CA TRP A 87 0.64 23.62 -25.87
C TRP A 87 1.27 24.84 -26.56
N THR A 88 0.53 25.57 -27.39
CA THR A 88 1.04 26.79 -28.06
C THR A 88 1.46 27.87 -27.06
N LEU A 89 0.67 28.16 -26.02
CA LEU A 89 1.08 29.10 -24.97
C LEU A 89 2.34 28.62 -24.23
N SER A 90 2.43 27.33 -23.89
CA SER A 90 3.60 26.79 -23.17
C SER A 90 4.86 26.84 -24.03
N GLY A 91 4.75 26.52 -25.32
CA GLY A 91 5.83 26.66 -26.30
C GLY A 91 6.24 28.13 -26.48
N ALA A 92 5.27 29.03 -26.64
CA ALA A 92 5.52 30.46 -26.79
C ALA A 92 6.23 31.06 -25.56
N ILE A 93 5.78 30.73 -24.34
CA ILE A 93 6.45 31.14 -23.10
C ILE A 93 7.89 30.58 -23.03
N THR A 94 8.09 29.32 -23.43
CA THR A 94 9.43 28.70 -23.43
C THR A 94 10.37 29.39 -24.44
N VAL A 95 9.88 29.68 -25.65
CA VAL A 95 10.62 30.42 -26.68
C VAL A 95 10.91 31.85 -26.24
N PHE A 96 9.96 32.53 -25.60
CA PHE A 96 10.12 33.90 -25.12
C PHE A 96 11.14 33.99 -23.96
N LEU A 97 11.12 33.03 -23.03
CA LEU A 97 12.14 32.90 -21.99
C LEU A 97 13.52 32.59 -22.58
N PHE A 98 13.61 31.71 -23.58
CA PHE A 98 14.88 31.41 -24.25
C PHE A 98 15.44 32.65 -24.98
N LEU A 99 14.59 33.41 -25.69
CA LEU A 99 14.94 34.69 -26.31
C LEU A 99 15.38 35.75 -25.29
N ALA A 100 14.71 35.84 -24.13
CA ALA A 100 15.11 36.76 -23.07
C ALA A 100 16.47 36.40 -22.46
N VAL A 101 16.80 35.11 -22.34
CA VAL A 101 18.10 34.65 -21.87
C VAL A 101 19.19 34.89 -22.93
N THR A 102 18.94 34.59 -24.21
CA THR A 102 19.94 34.88 -25.26
C THR A 102 20.15 36.38 -25.48
N LEU A 103 19.12 37.21 -25.29
CA LEU A 103 19.25 38.67 -25.36
C LEU A 103 20.02 39.25 -24.16
N THR A 104 19.85 38.72 -22.94
CA THR A 104 20.64 39.18 -21.77
C THR A 104 22.09 38.71 -21.83
N VAL A 105 22.37 37.50 -22.33
CA VAL A 105 23.74 37.01 -22.56
C VAL A 105 24.45 37.81 -23.66
N THR A 106 23.77 38.10 -24.79
CA THR A 106 24.38 38.88 -25.88
C THR A 106 24.58 40.36 -25.54
N THR A 107 23.66 40.99 -24.80
CA THR A 107 23.84 42.39 -24.34
C THR A 107 24.89 42.54 -23.23
N SER A 108 25.14 41.49 -22.45
CA SER A 108 26.22 41.45 -21.43
C SER A 108 27.60 41.17 -22.02
N SER A 109 27.72 40.88 -23.33
CA SER A 109 28.97 40.48 -23.99
C SER A 109 29.80 41.67 -24.48
N SER A 110 30.14 42.61 -23.59
CA SER A 110 30.88 43.84 -23.91
C SER A 110 32.10 44.11 -23.00
N SER A 111 32.72 43.07 -22.46
CA SER A 111 34.06 43.12 -21.84
C SER A 111 34.91 41.91 -22.19
N LEU A 112 35.65 42.00 -23.31
CA LEU A 112 36.62 41.00 -23.74
C LEU A 112 37.95 41.13 -22.99
N SER A 113 38.46 40.02 -22.43
CA SER A 113 39.87 39.62 -22.59
C SER A 113 40.07 38.13 -22.24
N PRO A 114 41.09 37.45 -22.80
CA PRO A 114 41.19 35.98 -22.85
C PRO A 114 42.22 35.45 -21.80
N VAL A 115 42.63 34.17 -21.69
CA VAL A 115 42.87 33.11 -22.70
C VAL A 115 42.57 31.69 -22.15
N SER A 116 42.32 30.78 -23.09
CA SER A 116 42.11 29.33 -22.99
C SER A 116 43.08 28.52 -22.11
N ALA A 117 42.64 27.31 -21.76
CA ALA A 117 43.45 26.29 -21.09
C ALA A 117 44.30 25.43 -22.06
N THR A 118 45.44 24.95 -21.57
CA THR A 118 46.19 23.75 -22.02
C THR A 118 46.93 23.17 -20.79
N PHE A 119 46.75 21.90 -20.43
CA PHE A 119 47.53 20.73 -20.89
C PHE A 119 49.03 20.74 -20.54
N PHE A 120 49.42 19.82 -19.64
CA PHE A 120 50.74 19.25 -19.36
C PHE A 120 52.02 20.01 -19.78
N SER A 121 52.86 20.40 -18.79
CA SER A 121 54.32 20.09 -18.82
C SER A 121 55.05 20.32 -17.49
N PHE A 122 56.22 19.68 -17.40
CA PHE A 122 57.13 19.53 -16.27
C PHE A 122 57.89 20.83 -15.87
N LEU A 123 58.06 21.04 -14.55
CA LEU A 123 59.25 21.57 -13.82
C LEU A 123 59.91 22.92 -14.27
N PRO A 124 60.75 23.58 -13.44
CA PRO A 124 61.33 23.19 -12.14
C PRO A 124 60.99 24.15 -10.98
N ALA A 125 61.62 23.95 -9.83
CA ALA A 125 61.42 24.75 -8.62
C ALA A 125 62.14 26.12 -8.65
N GLY A 126 61.44 27.18 -8.24
CA GLY A 126 62.02 28.46 -7.83
C GLY A 126 61.74 28.70 -6.35
N ARG A 127 62.77 29.07 -5.57
CA ARG A 127 62.60 29.48 -4.17
C ARG A 127 62.00 30.89 -4.13
N ALA A 128 60.91 31.03 -3.37
CA ALA A 128 60.45 32.31 -2.85
C ALA A 128 60.26 32.13 -1.34
N ASP A 129 60.94 32.95 -0.53
CA ASP A 129 60.93 32.83 0.92
C ASP A 129 59.59 33.29 1.50
N LEU A 130 58.71 32.33 1.79
CA LEU A 130 57.45 32.58 2.47
C LEU A 130 57.70 32.87 3.95
N VAL A 131 57.58 34.14 4.31
CA VAL A 131 57.52 34.62 5.70
C VAL A 131 56.43 33.83 6.44
N GLN A 132 56.82 33.04 7.44
CA GLN A 132 55.87 32.28 8.24
C GLN A 132 55.04 33.24 9.12
N PRO A 133 53.70 33.22 9.04
CA PRO A 133 52.87 33.83 10.07
C PRO A 133 53.05 33.06 11.40
N PRO A 134 52.87 33.72 12.55
CA PRO A 134 53.15 33.11 13.85
C PRO A 134 52.31 31.84 14.09
N GLN A 135 52.99 30.77 14.49
CA GLN A 135 52.37 29.50 14.84
C GLN A 135 51.56 29.63 16.13
N VAL A 136 50.28 29.97 16.01
CA VAL A 136 49.32 29.83 17.11
C VAL A 136 49.19 28.34 17.43
N GLN A 137 49.75 27.90 18.55
CA GLN A 137 49.59 26.53 19.03
C GLN A 137 48.11 26.29 19.38
N GLN A 138 47.37 25.69 18.44
CA GLN A 138 46.04 25.17 18.72
C GLN A 138 46.19 23.98 19.68
N GLN A 139 45.92 24.24 20.97
CA GLN A 139 45.73 23.19 21.96
C GLN A 139 44.67 22.20 21.43
N PRO A 140 44.89 20.87 21.55
CA PRO A 140 43.89 19.89 21.15
C PRO A 140 42.62 20.08 21.99
N GLN A 141 41.59 20.69 21.40
CA GLN A 141 40.26 20.70 21.99
C GLN A 141 39.78 19.25 22.08
N ALA A 142 39.41 18.82 23.29
CA ALA A 142 38.77 17.51 23.47
C ALA A 142 37.53 17.43 22.56
N PRO A 143 37.28 16.27 21.92
CA PRO A 143 36.17 16.15 20.98
C PRO A 143 34.86 16.49 21.70
N ALA A 144 34.20 17.56 21.24
CA ALA A 144 32.98 18.05 21.86
C ALA A 144 31.93 16.94 21.87
N THR A 145 31.43 16.60 23.05
CA THR A 145 30.35 15.62 23.20
C THR A 145 29.16 16.07 22.34
N PRO A 146 28.58 15.19 21.50
CA PRO A 146 27.46 15.59 20.64
C PRO A 146 26.29 16.08 21.51
N PRO A 147 25.50 17.06 21.02
CA PRO A 147 24.36 17.56 21.77
C PRO A 147 23.37 16.43 22.06
N PRO A 148 22.64 16.50 23.20
CA PRO A 148 21.63 15.49 23.53
C PRO A 148 20.57 15.42 22.42
N PRO A 149 20.03 14.23 22.13
CA PRO A 149 19.00 14.07 21.10
C PRO A 149 17.74 14.88 21.48
N PRO A 150 16.99 15.40 20.50
CA PRO A 150 15.80 16.21 20.77
C PRO A 150 14.71 15.40 21.49
N PRO A 151 13.81 16.07 22.24
CA PRO A 151 12.66 15.43 22.88
C PRO A 151 11.91 14.49 21.92
N GLY A 152 11.63 13.28 22.40
CA GLY A 152 10.93 12.27 21.61
C GLY A 152 11.73 11.59 20.50
N ALA A 153 13.04 11.79 20.36
CA ALA A 153 13.83 11.14 19.29
C ALA A 153 13.70 9.59 19.24
N GLY A 154 13.47 8.94 20.38
CA GLY A 154 13.24 7.48 20.45
C GLY A 154 11.84 7.02 20.02
N VAL A 155 10.85 7.93 19.99
CA VAL A 155 9.47 7.62 19.59
C VAL A 155 9.38 7.63 18.06
N PRO A 156 8.79 6.62 17.39
CA PRO A 156 8.71 6.61 15.94
C PRO A 156 7.72 7.65 15.39
N ARG A 157 7.75 7.86 14.08
CA ARG A 157 6.76 8.59 13.29
C ARG A 157 6.22 7.65 12.21
N LEU A 158 4.93 7.33 12.28
CA LEU A 158 4.26 6.43 11.33
C LEU A 158 3.62 7.23 10.18
N ALA A 159 3.57 6.64 8.99
CA ALA A 159 3.09 7.29 7.77
C ALA A 159 2.00 6.43 7.12
N TYR A 160 0.74 6.87 7.18
CA TYR A 160 -0.42 6.08 6.75
C TYR A 160 -0.90 6.45 5.34
N LEU A 161 -1.26 5.43 4.54
CA LEU A 161 -2.22 5.58 3.45
C LEU A 161 -3.58 5.03 3.91
N ILE A 162 -4.63 5.85 3.83
CA ILE A 162 -6.03 5.40 4.01
C ILE A 162 -6.78 5.63 2.69
N SER A 163 -7.18 4.54 2.02
CA SER A 163 -7.82 4.60 0.70
C SER A 163 -9.25 4.03 0.68
N GLY A 164 -10.20 4.76 0.11
CA GLY A 164 -11.58 4.31 -0.12
C GLY A 164 -12.00 4.36 -1.60
N SER A 165 -13.19 3.85 -1.87
CA SER A 165 -13.90 3.95 -3.15
C SER A 165 -15.19 4.78 -3.00
N LYS A 166 -16.09 4.69 -3.97
CA LYS A 166 -17.45 5.26 -3.95
C LYS A 166 -18.20 4.97 -2.64
N GLY A 167 -18.59 6.03 -1.95
CA GLY A 167 -19.35 6.02 -0.70
C GLY A 167 -18.51 5.76 0.56
N ASP A 168 -17.20 5.55 0.45
CA ASP A 168 -16.35 5.27 1.61
C ASP A 168 -15.96 6.51 2.42
N LEU A 169 -16.32 7.73 2.00
CA LEU A 169 -16.00 9.01 2.67
C LEU A 169 -16.08 8.95 4.20
N ASP A 170 -17.24 8.62 4.76
CA ASP A 170 -17.47 8.68 6.21
C ASP A 170 -16.75 7.54 6.95
N ARG A 171 -16.52 6.40 6.28
CA ARG A 171 -15.75 5.26 6.82
C ARG A 171 -14.26 5.61 6.87
N LEU A 172 -13.73 6.15 5.77
CA LEU A 172 -12.37 6.71 5.70
C LEU A 172 -12.16 7.81 6.72
N TRP A 173 -13.15 8.69 6.90
CA TRP A 173 -13.14 9.76 7.91
C TRP A 173 -13.10 9.19 9.34
N ARG A 174 -13.97 8.21 9.65
CA ARG A 174 -14.00 7.50 10.94
C ARG A 174 -12.67 6.79 11.25
N THR A 175 -12.09 6.09 10.26
CA THR A 175 -10.79 5.42 10.37
C THR A 175 -9.63 6.41 10.51
N LEU A 176 -9.63 7.55 9.79
CA LEU A 176 -8.63 8.61 9.98
C LEU A 176 -8.61 9.12 11.43
N HIS A 177 -9.77 9.37 12.02
CA HIS A 177 -9.86 9.86 13.40
C HIS A 177 -9.57 8.77 14.45
N ALA A 178 -9.77 7.49 14.12
CA ALA A 178 -9.34 6.35 14.94
C ALA A 178 -7.80 6.24 15.00
N LEU A 179 -7.14 6.61 13.91
CA LEU A 179 -5.69 6.48 13.71
C LEU A 179 -4.92 7.76 13.97
N TYR A 180 -5.58 8.89 14.29
CA TYR A 180 -4.92 10.18 14.32
C TYR A 180 -4.03 10.38 15.55
N HIS A 181 -2.81 10.85 15.30
CA HIS A 181 -1.85 11.28 16.30
C HIS A 181 -0.97 12.38 15.66
N PRO A 182 -0.68 13.50 16.34
CA PRO A 182 0.01 14.65 15.73
C PRO A 182 1.42 14.29 15.22
N ARG A 183 2.06 13.28 15.83
CA ARG A 183 3.40 12.79 15.46
C ARG A 183 3.48 12.14 14.08
N ASN A 184 2.38 11.59 13.60
CA ASN A 184 2.32 10.76 12.39
C ASN A 184 1.98 11.58 11.15
N LEU A 185 2.11 10.97 9.97
CA LEU A 185 1.75 11.53 8.67
C LEU A 185 0.62 10.72 8.04
N TYR A 186 -0.28 11.37 7.30
CA TYR A 186 -1.45 10.74 6.70
C TYR A 186 -1.63 11.18 5.25
N VAL A 187 -1.79 10.21 4.35
CA VAL A 187 -2.28 10.41 2.99
C VAL A 187 -3.66 9.78 2.88
N VAL A 188 -4.67 10.58 2.58
CA VAL A 188 -6.04 10.11 2.35
C VAL A 188 -6.41 10.18 0.86
N HIS A 189 -7.09 9.14 0.40
CA HIS A 189 -7.44 8.97 -1.00
C HIS A 189 -8.84 8.35 -1.16
N LEU A 190 -9.62 8.92 -2.08
CA LEU A 190 -10.82 8.30 -2.63
C LEU A 190 -10.58 8.16 -4.14
N ASP A 191 -10.81 6.97 -4.68
CA ASP A 191 -10.42 6.62 -6.04
C ASP A 191 -11.32 7.25 -7.14
N ARG A 192 -11.01 6.96 -8.40
CA ARG A 192 -11.77 7.45 -9.57
C ARG A 192 -13.24 6.97 -9.65
N GLU A 193 -13.63 5.93 -8.92
CA GLU A 193 -15.03 5.47 -8.82
C GLU A 193 -15.84 6.37 -7.88
N ALA A 194 -15.19 6.99 -6.89
CA ALA A 194 -15.84 7.95 -6.00
C ALA A 194 -16.28 9.22 -6.76
N PRO A 195 -17.56 9.62 -6.65
CA PRO A 195 -18.09 10.84 -7.25
C PRO A 195 -17.27 12.08 -6.95
N VAL A 196 -17.26 13.03 -7.89
CA VAL A 196 -16.48 14.28 -7.75
C VAL A 196 -16.83 15.03 -6.47
N GLY A 197 -18.12 15.11 -6.12
CA GLY A 197 -18.59 15.73 -4.89
C GLY A 197 -18.03 15.07 -3.62
N GLU A 198 -18.03 13.74 -3.55
CA GLU A 198 -17.49 12.98 -2.40
C GLU A 198 -15.99 13.26 -2.19
N ARG A 199 -15.24 13.38 -3.29
CA ARG A 199 -13.79 13.68 -3.26
C ARG A 199 -13.48 15.14 -2.96
N LEU A 200 -14.35 16.06 -3.35
CA LEU A 200 -14.26 17.47 -2.96
C LEU A 200 -14.62 17.65 -1.48
N GLU A 201 -15.63 16.93 -0.99
CA GLU A 201 -16.05 16.92 0.41
C GLU A 201 -14.93 16.41 1.33
N LEU A 202 -14.26 15.30 1.01
CA LEU A 202 -13.06 14.87 1.75
C LEU A 202 -11.99 15.98 1.81
N ALA A 203 -11.75 16.65 0.68
CA ALA A 203 -10.77 17.73 0.60
C ALA A 203 -11.19 19.00 1.36
N ALA A 204 -12.50 19.24 1.53
CA ALA A 204 -13.07 20.33 2.32
C ALA A 204 -13.01 20.00 3.83
N ARG A 205 -13.46 18.81 4.24
CA ARG A 205 -13.39 18.36 5.65
C ARG A 205 -11.97 18.40 6.19
N VAL A 206 -10.96 17.94 5.43
CA VAL A 206 -9.55 18.03 5.85
C VAL A 206 -9.06 19.48 5.95
N ALA A 207 -9.43 20.35 5.00
CA ALA A 207 -9.02 21.76 5.01
C ALA A 207 -9.69 22.60 6.13
N ASN A 208 -10.90 22.22 6.53
CA ASN A 208 -11.68 22.89 7.58
C ASN A 208 -11.35 22.39 8.99
N SER A 209 -10.70 21.23 9.14
CA SER A 209 -10.28 20.69 10.43
C SER A 209 -9.24 21.60 11.12
N THR A 210 -9.59 22.09 12.31
CA THR A 210 -8.74 22.87 13.22
C THR A 210 -7.40 22.18 13.47
N VAL A 211 -7.46 20.90 13.85
CA VAL A 211 -6.30 20.06 14.19
C VAL A 211 -5.43 19.79 12.96
N PHE A 212 -6.02 19.31 11.86
CA PHE A 212 -5.23 18.95 10.67
C PHE A 212 -4.59 20.17 10.02
N ARG A 213 -5.24 21.34 10.07
CA ARG A 213 -4.68 22.60 9.59
C ARG A 213 -3.57 23.14 10.50
N ARG A 214 -3.66 22.93 11.83
CA ARG A 214 -2.63 23.36 12.78
C ARG A 214 -1.37 22.50 12.71
N VAL A 215 -1.53 21.17 12.66
CA VAL A 215 -0.40 20.21 12.65
C VAL A 215 0.14 19.99 11.23
N GLY A 216 -0.68 20.19 10.18
CA GLY A 216 -0.25 20.12 8.78
C GLY A 216 0.06 18.71 8.25
N ASN A 217 -0.28 17.67 9.02
CA ASN A 217 0.17 16.30 8.79
C ASN A 217 -0.79 15.40 7.97
N VAL A 218 -1.88 15.95 7.43
CA VAL A 218 -2.86 15.23 6.59
C VAL A 218 -2.88 15.79 5.17
N GLU A 219 -2.54 14.96 4.18
CA GLU A 219 -2.51 15.28 2.76
C GLU A 219 -3.63 14.53 2.02
N VAL A 220 -4.29 15.20 1.06
CA VAL A 220 -5.38 14.62 0.26
C VAL A 220 -4.93 14.42 -1.19
N ILE A 221 -5.00 13.20 -1.72
CA ILE A 221 -4.76 12.94 -3.15
C ILE A 221 -5.93 13.49 -3.97
N ARG A 222 -5.88 14.79 -4.27
CA ARG A 222 -6.90 15.52 -5.06
C ARG A 222 -7.02 15.00 -6.51
N ARG A 223 -5.91 14.58 -7.12
CA ARG A 223 -5.87 13.91 -8.42
C ARG A 223 -6.05 12.40 -8.22
N ALA A 224 -7.28 11.97 -7.95
CA ALA A 224 -7.63 10.59 -7.66
C ALA A 224 -7.05 9.59 -8.70
N ASN A 225 -6.47 8.50 -8.19
CA ASN A 225 -5.99 7.36 -8.95
C ASN A 225 -7.18 6.44 -9.30
N MET A 226 -7.10 5.66 -10.38
CA MET A 226 -7.96 4.48 -10.54
C MET A 226 -7.38 3.35 -9.68
N VAL A 227 -8.22 2.50 -9.08
CA VAL A 227 -7.78 1.42 -8.19
C VAL A 227 -8.57 0.13 -8.44
N THR A 228 -7.97 -0.79 -9.20
CA THR A 228 -8.46 -2.15 -9.43
C THR A 228 -7.72 -3.11 -8.49
N TYR A 229 -8.43 -3.75 -7.53
CA TYR A 229 -7.81 -4.65 -6.54
C TYR A 229 -7.04 -5.81 -7.19
N ARG A 230 -7.59 -6.36 -8.29
CA ARG A 230 -7.01 -7.50 -9.02
C ARG A 230 -5.89 -7.12 -9.99
N GLY A 231 -5.53 -5.84 -10.09
CA GLY A 231 -4.57 -5.31 -11.06
C GLY A 231 -3.45 -4.44 -10.46
N PRO A 232 -2.51 -3.96 -11.29
CA PRO A 232 -1.38 -3.12 -10.87
C PRO A 232 -1.77 -1.73 -10.39
N THR A 233 -2.95 -1.21 -10.73
CA THR A 233 -3.36 0.16 -10.35
C THR A 233 -3.42 0.37 -8.84
N MET A 234 -3.75 -0.67 -8.05
CA MET A 234 -3.63 -0.61 -6.59
C MET A 234 -2.17 -0.52 -6.10
N VAL A 235 -1.21 -1.19 -6.77
CA VAL A 235 0.23 -1.04 -6.47
C VAL A 235 0.70 0.38 -6.79
N ALA A 236 0.31 0.91 -7.95
CA ALA A 236 0.63 2.27 -8.36
C ALA A 236 0.06 3.33 -7.39
N ASN A 237 -1.16 3.12 -6.87
CA ASN A 237 -1.75 3.97 -5.83
C ASN A 237 -0.94 3.95 -4.52
N THR A 238 -0.52 2.77 -4.06
CA THR A 238 0.33 2.65 -2.85
C THR A 238 1.69 3.34 -3.05
N LEU A 239 2.33 3.15 -4.20
CA LEU A 239 3.60 3.83 -4.52
C LEU A 239 3.45 5.34 -4.68
N HIS A 240 2.33 5.83 -5.22
CA HIS A 240 2.01 7.26 -5.27
C HIS A 240 1.89 7.84 -3.85
N ALA A 241 1.25 7.14 -2.91
CA ALA A 241 1.19 7.56 -1.51
C ALA A 241 2.58 7.59 -0.85
N CYS A 242 3.41 6.55 -1.06
CA CYS A 242 4.81 6.55 -0.61
C CYS A 242 5.59 7.75 -1.18
N ALA A 243 5.49 8.03 -2.48
CA ALA A 243 6.16 9.17 -3.11
C ALA A 243 5.71 10.53 -2.55
N VAL A 244 4.41 10.67 -2.23
CA VAL A 244 3.87 11.85 -1.56
C VAL A 244 4.46 12.01 -0.15
N LEU A 245 4.55 10.93 0.63
CA LEU A 245 5.09 10.93 2.00
C LEU A 245 6.60 11.16 2.04
N LEU A 246 7.37 10.55 1.12
CA LEU A 246 8.81 10.77 0.94
C LEU A 246 9.12 12.24 0.60
N ARG A 247 8.27 12.88 -0.20
CA ARG A 247 8.36 14.30 -0.54
C ARG A 247 7.90 15.23 0.59
N ARG A 248 6.89 14.82 1.37
CA ARG A 248 6.31 15.62 2.45
C ARG A 248 7.18 15.68 3.70
N SER A 249 7.91 14.62 4.03
CA SER A 249 8.83 14.62 5.19
C SER A 249 9.98 13.62 5.04
N ARG A 250 11.10 13.94 5.69
CA ARG A 250 12.22 13.01 5.94
C ARG A 250 11.99 12.17 7.20
N ASP A 251 11.21 12.70 8.12
CA ASP A 251 11.08 12.22 9.49
C ASP A 251 9.88 11.27 9.60
N TRP A 252 10.04 10.05 9.10
CA TRP A 252 9.16 8.92 9.39
C TRP A 252 9.91 7.59 9.29
N ASP A 253 9.46 6.58 10.04
CA ASP A 253 10.13 5.29 10.17
C ASP A 253 9.45 4.22 9.30
N TRP A 254 8.11 4.17 9.34
CA TRP A 254 7.30 3.14 8.69
C TRP A 254 6.11 3.72 7.92
N PHE A 255 5.92 3.24 6.70
CA PHE A 255 4.71 3.40 5.89
C PHE A 255 3.75 2.25 6.15
N ILE A 256 2.46 2.52 6.32
CA ILE A 256 1.40 1.51 6.49
C ILE A 256 0.23 1.81 5.55
N ASN A 257 -0.19 0.86 4.72
CA ASN A 257 -1.41 0.99 3.91
C ASN A 257 -2.64 0.40 4.62
N LEU A 258 -3.79 1.05 4.44
CA LEU A 258 -5.10 0.66 4.96
C LEU A 258 -6.19 1.06 3.95
N SER A 259 -7.34 0.38 3.98
CA SER A 259 -8.55 0.84 3.28
C SER A 259 -9.61 1.38 4.23
N ALA A 260 -10.66 2.00 3.67
CA ALA A 260 -11.86 2.37 4.41
C ALA A 260 -12.67 1.17 4.98
N SER A 261 -12.22 -0.06 4.75
CA SER A 261 -12.78 -1.29 5.37
C SER A 261 -11.85 -1.93 6.42
N ASP A 262 -10.77 -1.23 6.77
CA ASP A 262 -9.80 -1.58 7.80
C ASP A 262 -9.98 -0.67 9.02
N TYR A 263 -9.65 -1.19 10.20
CA TYR A 263 -9.81 -0.45 11.46
C TYR A 263 -8.73 -0.83 12.49
N PRO A 264 -8.26 0.11 13.33
CA PRO A 264 -7.34 -0.21 14.42
C PRO A 264 -8.04 -0.96 15.55
N LEU A 265 -7.31 -1.88 16.18
CA LEU A 265 -7.68 -2.59 17.41
C LEU A 265 -6.90 -2.08 18.65
N MET A 266 -6.14 -0.98 18.49
CA MET A 266 -5.24 -0.41 19.50
C MET A 266 -5.10 1.10 19.28
N SER A 267 -4.81 1.86 20.35
CA SER A 267 -4.54 3.29 20.25
C SER A 267 -3.22 3.57 19.52
N GLN A 268 -3.02 4.80 19.05
CA GLN A 268 -1.73 5.19 18.48
C GLN A 268 -0.61 5.17 19.52
N ASP A 269 -0.91 5.52 20.77
CA ASP A 269 0.01 5.42 21.90
C ASP A 269 0.49 3.97 22.13
N ASP A 270 -0.39 2.97 22.06
CA ASP A 270 -0.02 1.55 22.13
C ASP A 270 0.99 1.18 21.03
N VAL A 271 0.69 1.59 19.78
CA VAL A 271 1.49 1.25 18.61
C VAL A 271 2.85 1.96 18.65
N LEU A 272 2.85 3.28 18.88
CA LEU A 272 4.08 4.09 18.98
C LEU A 272 4.96 3.65 20.14
N HIS A 273 4.38 3.28 21.29
CA HIS A 273 5.13 2.78 22.44
C HIS A 273 5.85 1.48 22.09
N VAL A 274 5.15 0.46 21.56
CA VAL A 274 5.81 -0.79 21.21
C VAL A 274 6.77 -0.62 20.04
N PHE A 275 6.42 0.16 19.00
CA PHE A 275 7.31 0.40 17.86
C PHE A 275 8.57 1.18 18.23
N SER A 276 8.56 1.98 19.31
CA SER A 276 9.79 2.58 19.86
C SER A 276 10.84 1.54 20.22
N THR A 277 10.41 0.36 20.67
CA THR A 277 11.23 -0.80 21.09
C THR A 277 11.59 -1.77 19.95
N LEU A 278 11.40 -1.37 18.69
CA LEU A 278 11.67 -2.19 17.50
C LEU A 278 12.80 -1.59 16.63
N PRO A 279 13.66 -2.43 16.01
CA PRO A 279 14.65 -1.97 15.05
C PRO A 279 13.97 -1.32 13.83
N ARG A 280 14.35 -0.07 13.52
CA ARG A 280 13.74 0.75 12.45
C ARG A 280 13.91 0.21 11.02
N ASN A 281 14.72 -0.82 10.85
CA ASN A 281 14.93 -1.49 9.57
C ASN A 281 13.95 -2.65 9.31
N VAL A 282 13.12 -3.09 10.27
CA VAL A 282 12.20 -4.23 10.09
C VAL A 282 11.01 -3.88 9.19
N ASN A 283 10.79 -4.69 8.15
CA ASN A 283 9.62 -4.61 7.26
C ASN A 283 8.59 -5.68 7.63
N PHE A 284 7.31 -5.34 7.75
CA PHE A 284 6.23 -6.30 8.00
C PHE A 284 5.49 -6.57 6.70
N VAL A 285 5.78 -7.73 6.11
CA VAL A 285 5.23 -8.17 4.83
C VAL A 285 4.97 -9.66 4.93
N GLU A 286 3.70 -10.09 4.95
CA GLU A 286 3.36 -11.51 4.82
C GLU A 286 3.73 -11.99 3.41
N HIS A 287 4.42 -13.14 3.34
CA HIS A 287 4.94 -13.69 2.10
C HIS A 287 5.15 -15.21 2.15
N THR A 288 4.92 -15.86 1.01
CA THR A 288 5.39 -17.20 0.73
C THR A 288 5.84 -17.33 -0.73
N SER A 289 6.88 -18.13 -0.97
CA SER A 289 7.27 -18.58 -2.31
C SER A 289 6.36 -19.70 -2.86
N ARG A 290 5.57 -20.35 -1.99
CA ARG A 290 4.81 -21.56 -2.31
C ARG A 290 3.49 -21.19 -3.02
N LEU A 291 3.59 -20.82 -4.29
CA LEU A 291 2.46 -20.31 -5.08
C LEU A 291 1.29 -21.31 -5.16
N GLY A 292 1.58 -22.60 -5.34
CA GLY A 292 0.55 -23.62 -5.55
C GLY A 292 -0.40 -23.24 -6.70
N TRP A 293 -1.70 -23.27 -6.46
CA TRP A 293 -2.72 -22.87 -7.46
C TRP A 293 -2.53 -21.44 -7.99
N LYS A 294 -1.89 -20.53 -7.22
CA LYS A 294 -1.63 -19.15 -7.66
C LYS A 294 -0.68 -19.08 -8.86
N GLU A 295 0.16 -20.08 -9.09
CA GLU A 295 0.97 -20.14 -10.32
C GLU A 295 0.05 -20.18 -11.56
N GLY A 296 -0.79 -21.20 -11.65
CA GLY A 296 -1.65 -21.43 -12.81
C GLY A 296 -2.79 -20.40 -12.96
N GLN A 297 -3.18 -19.72 -11.87
CA GLN A 297 -4.29 -18.76 -11.86
C GLN A 297 -3.87 -17.29 -11.77
N ARG A 298 -2.61 -16.97 -11.45
CA ARG A 298 -2.12 -15.58 -11.31
C ARG A 298 -0.77 -15.28 -11.96
N GLY A 299 0.20 -16.20 -11.85
CA GLY A 299 1.54 -16.02 -12.41
C GLY A 299 1.60 -16.24 -13.92
N GLN A 300 1.08 -17.38 -14.38
CA GLN A 300 1.08 -17.76 -15.79
C GLN A 300 0.07 -16.98 -16.68
N PRO A 301 -1.15 -16.60 -16.23
CA PRO A 301 -2.05 -15.76 -17.03
C PRO A 301 -1.49 -14.35 -17.24
N LEU A 302 -1.70 -13.80 -18.43
CA LEU A 302 -1.48 -12.39 -18.73
C LEU A 302 -2.81 -11.63 -18.62
N ILE A 303 -2.80 -10.46 -17.99
CA ILE A 303 -3.98 -9.61 -17.81
C ILE A 303 -3.70 -8.16 -18.16
N VAL A 304 -4.76 -7.45 -18.57
CA VAL A 304 -4.77 -6.02 -18.81
C VAL A 304 -5.75 -5.38 -17.84
N ASP A 305 -5.30 -4.39 -17.06
CA ASP A 305 -6.13 -3.61 -16.14
C ASP A 305 -6.65 -2.35 -16.86
N PRO A 306 -7.97 -2.23 -17.13
CA PRO A 306 -8.53 -1.08 -17.82
C PRO A 306 -8.27 0.24 -17.08
N GLY A 307 -8.02 0.20 -15.75
CA GLY A 307 -7.73 1.39 -14.97
C GLY A 307 -6.42 2.09 -15.31
N LEU A 308 -5.57 1.49 -16.16
CA LEU A 308 -4.36 2.12 -16.70
C LEU A 308 -4.66 3.12 -17.83
N TYR A 309 -5.80 3.00 -18.53
CA TYR A 309 -6.11 3.82 -19.72
C TYR A 309 -7.57 4.30 -19.83
N ALA A 310 -8.51 3.69 -19.11
CA ALA A 310 -9.93 4.02 -19.14
C ALA A 310 -10.35 4.89 -17.94
N SER A 311 -11.26 5.84 -18.19
CA SER A 311 -11.85 6.71 -17.16
C SER A 311 -12.91 6.02 -16.29
N LYS A 312 -13.52 4.94 -16.79
CA LYS A 312 -14.53 4.13 -16.10
C LYS A 312 -13.91 2.84 -15.58
N LYS A 313 -14.05 2.61 -14.26
CA LYS A 313 -13.58 1.40 -13.57
C LYS A 313 -14.29 0.15 -14.11
N GLN A 314 -13.49 -0.90 -14.32
CA GLN A 314 -13.87 -2.23 -14.81
C GLN A 314 -12.92 -3.23 -14.14
N ASP A 315 -13.28 -4.52 -14.09
CA ASP A 315 -12.33 -5.55 -13.67
C ASP A 315 -11.29 -5.84 -14.77
N ILE A 316 -10.23 -6.56 -14.43
CA ILE A 316 -9.16 -6.94 -15.35
C ILE A 316 -9.67 -7.82 -16.50
N PHE A 317 -9.13 -7.61 -17.70
CA PHE A 317 -9.31 -8.50 -18.84
C PHE A 317 -8.18 -9.53 -18.90
N TYR A 318 -8.52 -10.78 -19.22
CA TYR A 318 -7.54 -11.82 -19.51
C TYR A 318 -7.14 -11.79 -20.98
N ALA A 319 -5.84 -11.84 -21.26
CA ALA A 319 -5.35 -12.15 -22.59
C ALA A 319 -5.51 -13.66 -22.87
N SER A 320 -5.60 -14.04 -24.14
CA SER A 320 -5.65 -15.45 -24.56
C SER A 320 -4.34 -16.20 -24.31
N GLY A 321 -3.21 -15.48 -24.33
CA GLY A 321 -1.88 -16.02 -24.08
C GLY A 321 -1.56 -16.22 -22.59
N ARG A 322 -0.78 -17.25 -22.30
CA ARG A 322 -0.14 -17.51 -21.01
C ARG A 322 1.37 -17.37 -21.17
N ARG A 323 2.06 -16.99 -20.10
CA ARG A 323 3.53 -16.99 -19.99
C ARG A 323 4.01 -18.11 -19.07
N GLU A 324 5.27 -18.48 -19.22
CA GLU A 324 6.00 -19.23 -18.21
C GLU A 324 6.30 -18.35 -16.97
N LEU A 325 6.73 -18.98 -15.88
CA LEU A 325 7.23 -18.24 -14.71
C LEU A 325 8.65 -17.69 -14.95
N PRO A 326 9.01 -16.55 -14.34
CA PRO A 326 10.32 -15.95 -14.50
C PRO A 326 11.42 -16.84 -13.88
N THR A 327 12.51 -17.01 -14.62
CA THR A 327 13.73 -17.70 -14.16
C THR A 327 14.75 -16.76 -13.51
N ALA A 328 14.68 -15.46 -13.83
CA ALA A 328 15.63 -14.43 -13.36
C ALA A 328 15.37 -13.92 -11.93
N PHE A 329 14.21 -14.23 -11.34
CA PHE A 329 13.83 -13.85 -9.98
C PHE A 329 12.76 -14.79 -9.43
N ARG A 330 12.75 -15.02 -8.12
CA ARG A 330 11.79 -15.93 -7.46
C ARG A 330 10.52 -15.18 -7.11
N LEU A 331 9.37 -15.63 -7.60
CA LEU A 331 8.08 -15.06 -7.24
C LEU A 331 7.71 -15.35 -5.78
N TYR A 332 7.17 -14.34 -5.12
CA TYR A 332 6.52 -14.44 -3.82
C TYR A 332 5.10 -13.86 -3.90
N THR A 333 4.25 -14.30 -2.98
CA THR A 333 2.86 -13.86 -2.84
C THR A 333 2.47 -13.81 -1.38
N GLY A 334 1.55 -12.92 -1.03
CA GLY A 334 1.04 -12.78 0.34
C GLY A 334 -0.05 -11.72 0.43
N SER A 335 -0.22 -11.13 1.60
CA SER A 335 -1.18 -10.05 1.85
C SER A 335 -0.94 -8.82 0.97
N ALA A 336 -2.02 -8.09 0.65
CA ALA A 336 -1.95 -6.77 0.03
C ALA A 336 -1.63 -5.64 1.05
N TRP A 337 -1.58 -5.99 2.33
CA TRP A 337 -1.33 -5.08 3.45
C TRP A 337 0.11 -5.25 3.93
N VAL A 338 0.78 -4.12 4.19
CA VAL A 338 2.21 -4.07 4.49
C VAL A 338 2.51 -2.91 5.44
N ALA A 339 3.49 -3.10 6.32
CA ALA A 339 4.19 -1.98 6.96
C ALA A 339 5.66 -1.97 6.49
N LEU A 340 5.96 -1.05 5.59
CA LEU A 340 7.26 -0.92 4.93
C LEU A 340 8.12 0.10 5.68
N THR A 341 9.43 -0.12 5.80
CA THR A 341 10.33 0.93 6.31
C THR A 341 10.43 2.08 5.32
N ARG A 342 10.76 3.28 5.80
CA ARG A 342 11.06 4.42 4.92
C ARG A 342 12.18 4.11 3.94
N ASP A 343 13.19 3.36 4.38
CA ASP A 343 14.33 2.90 3.57
C ASP A 343 13.93 1.95 2.43
N PHE A 344 12.98 1.03 2.65
CA PHE A 344 12.42 0.20 1.57
C PHE A 344 11.45 1.00 0.68
N ALA A 345 10.68 1.94 1.25
CA ALA A 345 9.81 2.83 0.49
C ALA A 345 10.61 3.74 -0.47
N GLU A 346 11.76 4.26 -0.04
CA GLU A 346 12.73 4.96 -0.89
C GLU A 346 13.21 4.06 -2.03
N TYR A 347 13.64 2.84 -1.72
CA TYR A 347 14.12 1.88 -2.72
C TYR A 347 13.08 1.61 -3.83
N VAL A 348 11.80 1.37 -3.47
CA VAL A 348 10.75 1.06 -4.46
C VAL A 348 10.17 2.27 -5.20
N VAL A 349 10.33 3.50 -4.67
CA VAL A 349 9.87 4.73 -5.33
C VAL A 349 10.95 5.36 -6.19
N TRP A 350 12.19 5.45 -5.70
CA TRP A 350 13.30 6.06 -6.42
C TRP A 350 13.99 5.09 -7.38
N GLY A 351 14.04 3.79 -7.04
CA GLY A 351 14.61 2.76 -7.91
C GLY A 351 16.08 3.01 -8.22
N TRP A 352 16.93 3.11 -7.20
CA TRP A 352 18.38 3.18 -7.39
C TRP A 352 18.93 1.94 -8.11
N ASP A 353 18.32 0.79 -7.82
CA ASP A 353 18.45 -0.46 -8.57
C ASP A 353 17.31 -0.58 -9.61
N ASN A 354 17.47 -1.44 -10.62
CA ASN A 354 16.43 -1.64 -11.64
C ASN A 354 15.32 -2.62 -11.23
N LEU A 355 15.56 -3.49 -10.25
CA LEU A 355 14.62 -4.53 -9.79
C LEU A 355 13.20 -4.00 -9.52
N PRO A 356 12.98 -2.87 -8.81
CA PRO A 356 11.63 -2.33 -8.61
C PRO A 356 10.91 -1.97 -9.93
N ARG A 357 11.64 -1.44 -10.93
CA ARG A 357 11.07 -1.13 -12.26
C ARG A 357 10.77 -2.38 -13.05
N THR A 358 11.68 -3.35 -13.07
CA THR A 358 11.46 -4.66 -13.70
C THR A 358 10.27 -5.38 -13.08
N MET A 359 10.12 -5.33 -11.75
CA MET A 359 8.96 -5.89 -11.08
C MET A 359 7.67 -5.13 -11.41
N LEU A 360 7.68 -3.79 -11.51
CA LEU A 360 6.50 -3.04 -11.96
C LEU A 360 6.06 -3.44 -13.38
N MET A 361 7.00 -3.61 -14.30
CA MET A 361 6.70 -4.07 -15.67
C MET A 361 6.11 -5.49 -15.68
N TYR A 362 6.65 -6.42 -14.87
CA TYR A 362 6.15 -7.78 -14.77
C TYR A 362 4.75 -7.86 -14.12
N TYR A 363 4.57 -7.14 -13.00
CA TYR A 363 3.33 -7.10 -12.21
C TYR A 363 2.23 -6.23 -12.85
N ALA A 364 2.53 -5.44 -13.88
CA ALA A 364 1.53 -4.79 -14.72
C ALA A 364 0.57 -5.80 -15.40
N ASN A 365 1.04 -7.03 -15.63
CA ASN A 365 0.29 -8.10 -16.29
C ASN A 365 0.20 -9.35 -15.38
N PHE A 366 -0.13 -9.20 -14.10
CA PHE A 366 -0.23 -10.28 -13.10
C PHE A 366 -1.55 -10.16 -12.34
N VAL A 367 -2.22 -11.28 -12.00
CA VAL A 367 -3.51 -11.24 -11.29
C VAL A 367 -3.30 -11.01 -9.79
N SER A 368 -4.00 -10.03 -9.21
CA SER A 368 -3.77 -9.56 -7.84
C SER A 368 -2.34 -9.09 -7.60
N SER A 369 -1.82 -8.18 -8.44
CA SER A 369 -0.49 -7.58 -8.29
C SER A 369 -0.12 -7.06 -6.89
N PRO A 370 -1.05 -6.51 -6.07
CA PRO A 370 -0.76 -6.12 -4.69
C PRO A 370 -0.36 -7.28 -3.77
N GLU A 371 -0.89 -8.48 -4.04
CA GLU A 371 -0.60 -9.72 -3.30
C GLU A 371 0.71 -10.40 -3.76
N GLY A 372 1.71 -9.62 -4.20
CA GLY A 372 2.99 -10.16 -4.67
C GLY A 372 4.08 -9.16 -5.07
N TYR A 373 3.75 -7.91 -5.46
CA TYR A 373 4.78 -6.93 -5.86
C TYR A 373 5.79 -6.63 -4.74
N PHE A 374 5.30 -6.21 -3.57
CA PHE A 374 6.18 -5.83 -2.46
C PHE A 374 6.96 -7.04 -1.92
N GLN A 375 6.31 -8.19 -1.81
CA GLN A 375 6.93 -9.47 -1.44
C GLN A 375 8.11 -9.80 -2.37
N THR A 376 7.89 -9.74 -3.69
CA THR A 376 8.89 -10.14 -4.68
C THR A 376 10.04 -9.13 -4.80
N VAL A 377 9.77 -7.82 -4.74
CA VAL A 377 10.86 -6.82 -4.72
C VAL A 377 11.71 -6.97 -3.46
N LEU A 378 11.09 -7.13 -2.29
CA LEU A 378 11.81 -7.28 -1.02
C LEU A 378 12.65 -8.56 -1.01
N CYS A 379 12.04 -9.70 -1.34
CA CYS A 379 12.70 -11.01 -1.25
C CYS A 379 13.64 -11.37 -2.40
N ASN A 380 13.80 -10.50 -3.40
CA ASN A 380 14.87 -10.61 -4.42
C ASN A 380 15.92 -9.50 -4.28
N ALA A 381 15.83 -8.62 -3.27
CA ALA A 381 16.83 -7.61 -2.95
C ALA A 381 17.63 -8.04 -1.69
N PRO A 382 18.86 -8.57 -1.81
CA PRO A 382 19.58 -9.22 -0.69
C PRO A 382 19.73 -8.37 0.58
N ARG A 383 19.82 -7.04 0.43
CA ARG A 383 19.84 -6.06 1.53
C ARG A 383 18.59 -6.11 2.42
N PHE A 384 17.42 -6.40 1.85
CA PHE A 384 16.14 -6.33 2.56
C PHE A 384 15.66 -7.69 3.08
N VAL A 385 16.11 -8.80 2.49
CA VAL A 385 15.86 -10.18 2.98
C VAL A 385 16.07 -10.32 4.51
N PRO A 386 17.20 -9.88 5.12
CA PRO A 386 17.41 -10.02 6.58
C PRO A 386 16.51 -9.13 7.45
N THR A 387 15.58 -8.37 6.85
CA THR A 387 14.73 -7.39 7.56
C THR A 387 13.26 -7.76 7.65
N VAL A 388 12.79 -8.80 6.94
CA VAL A 388 11.34 -9.05 6.81
C VAL A 388 10.77 -9.90 7.96
N ALA A 389 9.80 -9.33 8.68
CA ALA A 389 8.87 -10.06 9.51
C ALA A 389 7.74 -10.60 8.62
N ASN A 390 7.57 -11.92 8.61
CA ASN A 390 6.56 -12.58 7.79
C ASN A 390 5.17 -12.51 8.45
N HIS A 391 4.58 -11.31 8.40
CA HIS A 391 3.29 -10.93 8.97
C HIS A 391 2.86 -9.58 8.39
N ASP A 392 1.55 -9.32 8.22
CA ASP A 392 1.02 -8.07 7.63
C ASP A 392 0.43 -7.09 8.66
N LEU A 393 0.47 -7.44 9.94
CA LEU A 393 -0.11 -6.71 11.08
C LEU A 393 -1.64 -6.64 11.10
N HIS A 394 -2.34 -7.47 10.32
CA HIS A 394 -3.80 -7.48 10.26
C HIS A 394 -4.40 -8.79 10.79
N HIS A 395 -5.49 -8.68 11.57
CA HIS A 395 -6.42 -9.78 11.73
C HIS A 395 -7.30 -9.89 10.49
N ILE A 396 -7.17 -10.98 9.73
CA ILE A 396 -7.98 -11.26 8.54
C ILE A 396 -8.65 -12.64 8.69
N GLN A 397 -9.98 -12.65 8.79
CA GLN A 397 -10.75 -13.90 8.79
C GLN A 397 -11.19 -14.27 7.36
N TRP A 398 -11.02 -15.53 7.00
CA TRP A 398 -11.43 -16.08 5.70
C TRP A 398 -12.44 -17.20 5.90
N ASP A 399 -13.41 -17.29 4.98
CA ASP A 399 -14.32 -18.44 4.88
C ASP A 399 -13.55 -19.73 4.54
N VAL A 400 -14.18 -20.88 4.76
CA VAL A 400 -13.69 -22.19 4.30
C VAL A 400 -14.76 -22.82 3.38
N PRO A 401 -14.49 -22.99 2.06
CA PRO A 401 -13.31 -22.53 1.32
C PRO A 401 -13.26 -20.98 1.20
N PRO A 402 -12.06 -20.38 1.02
CA PRO A 402 -11.90 -18.93 0.96
C PRO A 402 -12.57 -18.33 -0.28
N ARG A 403 -13.37 -17.28 -0.05
CA ARG A 403 -13.99 -16.46 -1.10
C ARG A 403 -12.99 -15.43 -1.67
N GLN A 404 -13.39 -14.71 -2.73
CA GLN A 404 -12.60 -13.62 -3.33
C GLN A 404 -12.24 -12.48 -2.35
N HIS A 405 -13.02 -12.33 -1.27
CA HIS A 405 -12.79 -11.32 -0.24
C HIS A 405 -12.88 -11.97 1.16
N PRO A 406 -12.19 -11.40 2.17
CA PRO A 406 -12.34 -11.82 3.57
C PRO A 406 -13.79 -11.80 4.06
N HIS A 407 -14.04 -12.57 5.11
CA HIS A 407 -15.25 -12.51 5.93
C HIS A 407 -15.48 -11.08 6.45
N ALA A 408 -16.74 -10.70 6.61
CA ALA A 408 -17.11 -9.42 7.19
C ALA A 408 -17.15 -9.56 8.72
N LEU A 409 -16.17 -9.00 9.41
CA LEU A 409 -16.03 -9.09 10.86
C LEU A 409 -17.20 -8.37 11.56
N THR A 410 -17.76 -9.04 12.57
CA THR A 410 -18.92 -8.59 13.36
C THR A 410 -18.60 -8.62 14.86
N LEU A 411 -19.56 -8.21 15.71
CA LEU A 411 -19.47 -8.37 17.16
C LEU A 411 -19.15 -9.82 17.60
N GLY A 412 -19.59 -10.83 16.86
CA GLY A 412 -19.29 -12.24 17.15
C GLY A 412 -17.83 -12.65 16.91
N ASP A 413 -17.06 -11.83 16.19
CA ASP A 413 -15.64 -12.05 15.90
C ASP A 413 -14.70 -11.32 16.89
N MET A 414 -15.24 -10.56 17.85
CA MET A 414 -14.49 -9.68 18.75
C MET A 414 -13.37 -10.42 19.52
N ASP A 415 -13.67 -11.58 20.10
CA ASP A 415 -12.66 -12.39 20.80
C ASP A 415 -11.53 -12.90 19.89
N ARG A 416 -11.79 -13.05 18.58
CA ARG A 416 -10.77 -13.50 17.60
C ARG A 416 -9.88 -12.34 17.21
N MET A 417 -10.46 -11.15 17.04
CA MET A 417 -9.73 -9.91 16.85
C MET A 417 -8.79 -9.63 18.04
N VAL A 418 -9.29 -9.66 19.27
CA VAL A 418 -8.48 -9.40 20.48
C VAL A 418 -7.37 -10.45 20.67
N ARG A 419 -7.68 -11.75 20.49
CA ARG A 419 -6.68 -12.83 20.64
C ARG A 419 -5.64 -12.91 19.53
N SER A 420 -5.80 -12.18 18.42
CA SER A 420 -4.79 -12.12 17.36
C SER A 420 -3.51 -11.39 17.77
N ASP A 421 -3.61 -10.52 18.78
CA ASP A 421 -2.63 -9.48 19.13
C ASP A 421 -2.29 -8.49 17.97
N ALA A 422 -3.05 -8.48 16.88
CA ALA A 422 -2.81 -7.59 15.73
C ALA A 422 -3.30 -6.15 15.99
N PRO A 423 -2.57 -5.11 15.55
CA PRO A 423 -2.98 -3.72 15.73
C PRO A 423 -4.10 -3.27 14.77
N PHE A 424 -4.35 -4.00 13.68
CA PHE A 424 -5.42 -3.71 12.71
C PHE A 424 -6.27 -4.96 12.43
N ALA A 425 -7.47 -4.77 11.92
CA ALA A 425 -8.37 -5.87 11.51
C ALA A 425 -9.15 -5.53 10.23
N ARG A 426 -9.54 -6.58 9.49
CA ARG A 426 -10.36 -6.46 8.28
C ARG A 426 -11.15 -7.74 7.90
N LYS A 427 -12.25 -7.63 7.17
CA LYS A 427 -12.89 -6.37 6.70
C LYS A 427 -14.15 -6.09 7.53
N PHE A 428 -14.42 -4.81 7.79
CA PHE A 428 -15.68 -4.39 8.39
C PHE A 428 -16.70 -4.03 7.31
N ALA A 429 -17.99 -4.12 7.65
CA ALA A 429 -19.05 -3.57 6.80
C ALA A 429 -19.10 -2.02 6.90
N ARG A 430 -20.13 -1.41 6.31
CA ARG A 430 -20.48 -0.01 6.59
C ARG A 430 -21.28 0.02 7.89
N ASP A 431 -20.91 0.93 8.79
CA ASP A 431 -21.66 1.30 9.99
C ASP A 431 -22.08 0.08 10.85
N ASP A 432 -21.22 -0.94 10.91
CA ASP A 432 -21.41 -2.13 11.73
C ASP A 432 -21.17 -1.81 13.21
N PRO A 433 -22.07 -2.21 14.14
CA PRO A 433 -21.92 -1.98 15.58
C PRO A 433 -20.60 -2.48 16.19
N VAL A 434 -19.88 -3.40 15.53
CA VAL A 434 -18.53 -3.80 15.97
C VAL A 434 -17.53 -2.63 15.97
N LEU A 435 -17.70 -1.64 15.10
CA LEU A 435 -16.84 -0.45 15.05
C LEU A 435 -17.02 0.42 16.32
N ASP A 436 -18.27 0.55 16.80
CA ASP A 436 -18.59 1.26 18.04
C ASP A 436 -18.06 0.48 19.26
N ALA A 437 -18.15 -0.86 19.23
CA ALA A 437 -17.57 -1.71 20.27
C ALA A 437 -16.04 -1.65 20.30
N ILE A 438 -15.36 -1.59 19.14
CA ILE A 438 -13.89 -1.41 19.08
C ILE A 438 -13.50 -0.05 19.63
N ASP A 439 -14.17 1.04 19.21
CA ASP A 439 -13.90 2.38 19.73
C ASP A 439 -14.05 2.43 21.26
N ALA A 440 -15.14 1.88 21.79
CA ALA A 440 -15.43 1.90 23.23
C ALA A 440 -14.54 0.97 24.07
N GLN A 441 -14.27 -0.25 23.60
CA GLN A 441 -13.61 -1.31 24.41
C GLN A 441 -12.10 -1.39 24.19
N LEU A 442 -11.59 -1.05 23.00
CA LEU A 442 -10.16 -1.22 22.66
C LEU A 442 -9.41 0.10 22.48
N LEU A 443 -10.11 1.18 22.10
CA LEU A 443 -9.49 2.49 21.84
C LEU A 443 -9.75 3.51 22.96
N GLY A 444 -10.31 3.09 24.10
CA GLY A 444 -10.56 3.96 25.26
C GLY A 444 -11.74 4.94 25.10
N GLY A 445 -12.55 4.75 24.06
CA GLY A 445 -13.66 5.64 23.70
C GLY A 445 -13.24 6.84 22.87
N ARG A 446 -14.14 7.25 21.98
CA ARG A 446 -14.17 8.60 21.40
C ARG A 446 -14.83 9.55 22.40
N GLY A 447 -14.46 10.83 22.40
CA GLY A 447 -15.05 11.84 23.28
C GLY A 447 -16.54 12.04 23.02
N GLY A 448 -17.40 11.35 23.78
CA GLY A 448 -18.84 11.36 23.56
C GLY A 448 -19.50 12.72 23.81
N ASN A 449 -19.64 13.54 22.76
CA ASN A 449 -20.49 14.74 22.74
C ASN A 449 -20.93 15.18 21.32
N GLY A 450 -20.65 14.39 20.27
CA GLY A 450 -21.06 14.69 18.88
C GLY A 450 -20.31 15.85 18.18
N THR A 451 -19.42 16.56 18.88
CA THR A 451 -18.57 17.61 18.33
C THR A 451 -17.30 17.06 17.67
N ALA A 452 -16.63 17.86 16.85
CA ALA A 452 -15.37 17.48 16.19
C ALA A 452 -14.28 17.06 17.20
N ALA A 453 -14.15 17.80 18.30
CA ALA A 453 -13.24 17.49 19.41
C ALA A 453 -13.49 16.12 20.06
N GLY A 454 -14.69 15.56 19.88
CA GLY A 454 -15.04 14.23 20.32
C GLY A 454 -14.56 13.10 19.40
N MET A 455 -14.16 13.37 18.15
CA MET A 455 -13.95 12.31 17.16
C MET A 455 -12.64 11.53 17.33
N PHE A 456 -11.64 12.09 17.98
CA PHE A 456 -10.30 11.50 18.13
C PHE A 456 -10.22 10.45 19.24
N VAL A 457 -9.36 9.46 19.03
CA VAL A 457 -8.89 8.54 20.10
C VAL A 457 -7.97 9.32 21.03
N ARG A 458 -8.20 9.20 22.34
CA ARG A 458 -7.41 9.89 23.37
C ARG A 458 -6.04 9.25 23.53
N GLY A 459 -5.02 10.08 23.71
CA GLY A 459 -3.63 9.70 23.91
C GLY A 459 -2.89 10.70 24.78
N GLY A 460 -1.58 10.48 24.99
CA GLY A 460 -0.73 11.34 25.81
C GLY A 460 -0.50 12.74 25.26
N TRP A 461 -0.74 12.94 23.95
CA TRP A 461 -0.74 14.22 23.26
C TRP A 461 -2.00 15.08 23.53
N CYS A 462 -3.04 14.53 24.17
CA CYS A 462 -4.21 15.28 24.61
C CYS A 462 -3.96 15.89 26.00
N GLY A 463 -4.49 17.09 26.26
CA GLY A 463 -4.34 17.77 27.53
C GLY A 463 -5.00 17.02 28.70
N GLU A 464 -4.67 17.40 29.94
CA GLU A 464 -5.16 16.69 31.15
C GLU A 464 -6.69 16.67 31.30
N SER A 465 -7.38 17.68 30.73
CA SER A 465 -8.85 17.73 30.60
C SER A 465 -9.43 16.72 29.61
N GLY A 466 -8.59 15.99 28.87
CA GLY A 466 -8.97 15.12 27.77
C GLY A 466 -9.33 15.87 26.48
N ASP A 467 -8.94 17.15 26.35
CA ASP A 467 -9.02 17.93 25.12
C ASP A 467 -7.79 17.68 24.22
N CYS A 468 -8.05 17.14 23.03
CA CYS A 468 -7.03 16.89 22.01
C CYS A 468 -6.93 18.06 20.99
N GLU A 469 -7.95 18.89 20.83
CA GLU A 469 -7.90 20.04 19.90
C GLU A 469 -7.06 21.19 20.47
N GLY A 470 -7.18 21.48 21.77
CA GLY A 470 -6.34 22.47 22.45
C GLY A 470 -4.86 22.10 22.40
N ALA A 471 -4.52 20.86 22.77
CA ALA A 471 -3.14 20.38 22.89
C ALA A 471 -2.44 20.01 21.57
N ALA A 472 -3.16 19.96 20.45
CA ALA A 472 -2.65 19.51 19.15
C ALA A 472 -1.32 20.22 18.75
N GLY A 473 -0.24 19.44 18.70
CA GLY A 473 1.09 19.85 18.22
C GLY A 473 2.12 20.27 19.29
N ALA A 474 1.78 20.25 20.59
CA ALA A 474 2.71 20.66 21.64
C ALA A 474 3.78 19.60 21.98
N GLU A 475 3.37 18.45 22.52
CA GLU A 475 4.28 17.38 22.97
C GLU A 475 3.95 16.05 22.26
N ASP A 476 4.27 15.97 20.96
CA ASP A 476 3.86 14.84 20.11
C ASP A 476 4.51 13.48 20.48
N TRP A 477 5.39 13.46 21.48
CA TRP A 477 6.14 12.29 21.95
C TRP A 477 5.67 11.75 23.31
N VAL A 478 4.75 12.42 24.00
CA VAL A 478 4.20 11.93 25.28
C VAL A 478 3.17 10.85 24.98
N LEU A 479 3.45 9.62 25.40
CA LEU A 479 2.59 8.46 25.16
C LEU A 479 1.98 7.95 26.47
N ARG A 480 0.70 7.58 26.43
CA ARG A 480 -0.04 6.91 27.51
C ARG A 480 -0.51 5.52 27.00
N PRO A 481 0.40 4.55 26.83
CA PRO A 481 0.05 3.21 26.34
C PRO A 481 -0.92 2.51 27.30
N GLY A 482 -1.84 1.73 26.74
CA GLY A 482 -2.86 0.99 27.47
C GLY A 482 -2.73 -0.52 27.30
N PRO A 483 -3.82 -1.29 27.48
CA PRO A 483 -3.84 -2.73 27.29
C PRO A 483 -3.57 -3.20 25.84
N GLY A 484 -3.52 -2.30 24.86
CA GLY A 484 -3.15 -2.61 23.48
C GLY A 484 -1.66 -2.88 23.33
N ALA A 485 -0.81 -2.10 24.01
CA ALA A 485 0.64 -2.26 23.98
C ALA A 485 1.07 -3.67 24.40
N GLU A 486 0.48 -4.22 25.46
CA GLU A 486 0.78 -5.58 25.93
C GLU A 486 0.29 -6.68 24.98
N ARG A 487 -0.75 -6.43 24.17
CA ARG A 487 -1.10 -7.31 23.04
C ARG A 487 -0.01 -7.24 21.97
N LEU A 488 0.27 -6.04 21.47
CA LEU A 488 1.22 -5.81 20.39
C LEU A 488 2.64 -6.29 20.72
N ARG A 489 3.07 -6.13 21.98
CA ARG A 489 4.35 -6.65 22.47
C ARG A 489 4.44 -8.16 22.29
N ARG A 490 3.42 -8.92 22.69
CA ARG A 490 3.38 -10.39 22.46
C ARG A 490 3.41 -10.75 20.97
N LEU A 491 2.80 -9.95 20.09
CA LEU A 491 2.93 -10.16 18.66
C LEU A 491 4.37 -9.95 18.19
N MET A 492 5.01 -8.85 18.58
CA MET A 492 6.41 -8.54 18.24
C MET A 492 7.40 -9.56 18.82
N ASP A 493 7.13 -10.07 20.02
CA ASP A 493 7.91 -11.13 20.64
C ASP A 493 7.85 -12.43 19.80
N ARG A 494 6.69 -12.72 19.17
CA ARG A 494 6.54 -13.84 18.22
C ARG A 494 7.18 -13.58 16.85
N ILE A 495 7.01 -12.39 16.25
CA ILE A 495 7.31 -12.15 14.83
C ILE A 495 8.59 -11.37 14.54
N VAL A 496 9.20 -10.71 15.53
CA VAL A 496 10.46 -9.94 15.39
C VAL A 496 11.55 -10.44 16.33
N ARG A 497 11.22 -10.71 17.61
CA ARG A 497 12.23 -11.05 18.64
C ARG A 497 12.51 -12.55 18.80
N SER A 498 11.76 -13.41 18.11
CA SER A 498 11.97 -14.86 18.17
C SER A 498 13.08 -15.32 17.23
N GLU A 499 13.73 -16.44 17.58
CA GLU A 499 14.67 -17.14 16.68
C GLU A 499 14.02 -17.55 15.34
N ALA A 500 12.69 -17.57 15.30
CA ALA A 500 11.91 -17.83 14.10
C ALA A 500 11.92 -16.65 13.10
N PHE A 501 12.30 -15.43 13.50
CA PHE A 501 12.40 -14.26 12.61
C PHE A 501 13.39 -14.51 11.46
N ALA A 502 14.69 -14.65 11.78
CA ALA A 502 15.73 -14.99 10.81
C ALA A 502 15.43 -16.31 10.06
N ASN A 503 14.75 -17.24 10.73
CA ASN A 503 14.39 -18.53 10.15
C ASN A 503 13.13 -18.52 9.25
N ARG A 504 12.43 -17.40 9.07
CA ARG A 504 11.21 -17.29 8.24
C ARG A 504 11.30 -16.27 7.10
N GLN A 505 12.44 -15.59 6.96
CA GLN A 505 12.69 -14.61 5.91
C GLN A 505 12.76 -15.25 4.53
N CYS A 506 11.87 -14.83 3.63
CA CYS A 506 11.87 -15.12 2.19
C CYS A 506 11.96 -16.62 1.82
N LYS A 507 11.18 -17.46 2.50
CA LYS A 507 11.18 -18.92 2.27
C LYS A 507 10.16 -19.42 1.26
#